data_AF-A0A7K3HD55-F1
#
_entry.id   AF-A0A7K3HD55-F1
#
_cell.length_a   1.000
_cell.length_b   1.000
_cell.length_c   1.000
_cell.angle_alpha   90.00
_cell.angle_beta   90.00
_cell.angle_gamma   90.00
#
_symmetry.space_group_name_H-M   'P 1'
#
loop_
_entity.id
_entity.type
_entity.pdbx_description
1 polymer ?
#
loop_
_entity_poly.entity_id
_entity_poly.type
_entity_poly.pdbx_seq_one_letter_code
_entity_poly.pdbx_strand_id
1 'polypeptide(L)'
;RAVDDLPHLADQEYTRVSEAAPRLVEAVLDGLERRLPETAGLSGGRRRELAEDIAHLVDYLAAALYTDDAELFTGYVLWTAGVFAARDADAHHLPTALDVLDGQLGDCPRARRLLD
;
A
#
# COMPACT_ATOMS: atom_id res chain seq x y z
N ARG A 1 17.84 -14.94 -17.87
CA ARG A 1 17.29 -14.50 -19.18
C ARG A 1 15.74 -14.56 -19.17
N ALA A 2 15.10 -14.03 -18.12
CA ALA A 2 13.64 -13.87 -18.04
C ALA A 2 13.22 -12.38 -18.08
N VAL A 3 14.17 -11.48 -17.86
CA VAL A 3 13.94 -10.02 -17.88
C VAL A 3 13.71 -9.49 -19.31
N ASP A 4 14.15 -10.22 -20.35
CA ASP A 4 13.94 -9.81 -21.75
C ASP A 4 12.46 -9.82 -22.19
N ASP A 5 11.58 -10.57 -21.51
CA ASP A 5 10.15 -10.69 -21.86
C ASP A 5 9.23 -9.78 -21.03
N LEU A 6 9.78 -9.01 -20.08
CA LEU A 6 9.03 -8.15 -19.15
C LEU A 6 9.70 -6.78 -19.04
N PRO A 7 9.55 -5.91 -20.06
CA PRO A 7 10.28 -4.63 -20.16
C PRO A 7 9.98 -3.68 -18.99
N HIS A 8 8.79 -3.78 -18.39
CA HIS A 8 8.42 -3.03 -17.19
C HIS A 8 9.23 -3.43 -15.96
N LEU A 9 9.87 -4.59 -15.88
CA LEU A 9 10.73 -4.93 -14.74
C LEU A 9 12.13 -4.31 -14.82
N ALA A 10 12.49 -3.69 -15.95
CA ALA A 10 13.80 -3.11 -16.15
C ALA A 10 14.10 -1.89 -15.29
N ASP A 11 13.07 -1.18 -14.81
CA ASP A 11 13.21 0.00 -13.93
C ASP A 11 13.50 -0.37 -12.46
N GLN A 12 13.42 -1.65 -12.11
CA GLN A 12 13.65 -2.20 -10.76
C GLN A 12 12.66 -1.70 -9.69
N GLU A 13 11.57 -1.01 -10.07
CA GLU A 13 10.61 -0.49 -9.09
C GLU A 13 9.92 -1.62 -8.32
N TYR A 14 9.54 -2.71 -9.01
CA TYR A 14 9.03 -3.92 -8.37
C TYR A 14 9.99 -4.44 -7.29
N THR A 15 11.26 -4.66 -7.63
CA THR A 15 12.27 -5.19 -6.70
C THR A 15 12.44 -4.27 -5.50
N ARG A 16 12.56 -2.96 -5.72
CA ARG A 16 12.71 -1.98 -4.64
C ARG A 16 11.51 -1.94 -3.71
N VAL A 17 10.28 -1.97 -4.25
CA VAL A 17 9.05 -1.96 -3.45
C VAL A 17 8.91 -3.27 -2.67
N SER A 18 9.14 -4.42 -3.31
CA SER A 18 9.07 -5.73 -2.65
C SER A 18 10.11 -5.89 -1.53
N GLU A 19 11.35 -5.45 -1.75
CA GLU A 19 12.38 -5.49 -0.71
C GLU A 19 12.10 -4.52 0.45
N ALA A 20 11.48 -3.37 0.14
CA ALA A 20 11.13 -2.38 1.15
C ALA A 20 9.81 -2.68 1.87
N ALA A 21 9.04 -3.71 1.48
CA ALA A 21 7.67 -3.91 1.94
C ALA A 21 7.49 -3.90 3.47
N PRO A 22 8.30 -4.63 4.27
CA PRO A 22 8.18 -4.56 5.73
C PRO A 22 8.38 -3.14 6.29
N ARG A 23 9.36 -2.40 5.75
CA ARG A 23 9.63 -1.01 6.14
C ARG A 23 8.50 -0.07 5.73
N LEU A 24 7.90 -0.28 4.56
CA LEU A 24 6.76 0.51 4.10
C LEU A 24 5.56 0.32 5.02
N VAL A 25 5.27 -0.92 5.42
CA VAL A 25 4.19 -1.23 6.38
C VAL A 25 4.40 -0.51 7.70
N GLU A 26 5.60 -0.60 8.28
CA GLU A 26 5.94 0.10 9.53
C GLU A 26 5.81 1.63 9.39
N ALA A 27 6.32 2.20 8.29
CA ALA A 27 6.26 3.63 8.06
C ALA A 27 4.82 4.15 7.89
N VAL A 28 3.95 3.38 7.24
CA VAL A 28 2.53 3.72 7.10
C VAL A 28 1.81 3.61 8.46
N LEU A 29 2.05 2.57 9.25
CA LEU A 29 1.52 2.45 10.61
C LEU A 29 1.90 3.65 11.47
N ASP A 30 3.19 3.99 11.53
CA ASP A 30 3.68 5.14 12.29
C ASP A 30 3.17 6.48 11.72
N GLY A 31 2.89 6.54 10.42
CA GLY A 31 2.26 7.69 9.77
C GLY A 31 0.81 7.88 10.19
N LEU A 32 0.04 6.80 10.22
CA LEU A 32 -1.35 6.80 10.68
C LEU A 32 -1.42 7.20 12.16
N GLU A 33 -0.59 6.61 13.02
CA GLU A 33 -0.56 6.92 14.45
C GLU A 33 -0.25 8.39 14.75
N ARG A 34 0.53 9.05 13.89
CA ARG A 34 0.83 10.48 14.01
C ARG A 34 -0.27 11.39 13.48
N ARG A 35 -1.03 10.94 12.47
CA ARG A 35 -2.00 11.78 11.74
C ARG A 35 -3.45 11.58 12.21
N LEU A 36 -3.74 10.42 12.78
CA LEU A 36 -5.07 9.98 13.19
C LEU A 36 -5.07 9.68 14.70
N PRO A 37 -5.46 10.65 15.55
CA PRO A 37 -5.48 10.49 17.01
C PRO A 37 -6.27 9.27 17.49
N GLU A 38 -7.28 8.83 16.74
CA GLU A 38 -8.10 7.64 17.00
C GLU A 38 -7.34 6.32 16.84
N THR A 39 -6.20 6.33 16.14
CA THR A 39 -5.29 5.19 16.04
C THR A 39 -4.25 5.18 17.18
N ALA A 40 -4.14 6.27 17.94
CA ALA A 40 -3.25 6.33 19.10
C ALA A 40 -3.83 5.48 20.25
N GLY A 41 -3.09 4.44 20.66
CA GLY A 41 -3.52 3.53 21.73
C GLY A 41 -4.42 2.40 21.28
N LEU A 42 -4.43 2.06 19.99
CA LEU A 42 -5.05 0.82 19.50
C LEU A 42 -4.56 -0.39 20.32
N SER A 43 -5.50 -1.26 20.68
CA SER A 43 -5.15 -2.53 21.30
C SER A 43 -4.24 -3.34 20.36
N GLY A 44 -3.38 -4.20 20.91
CA GLY A 44 -2.44 -4.98 20.09
C GLY A 44 -3.11 -5.89 19.04
N GLY A 45 -4.39 -6.22 19.20
CA GLY A 45 -5.19 -6.90 18.17
C GLY A 45 -5.52 -5.98 17.00
N ARG A 46 -6.08 -4.79 17.29
CA ARG A 46 -6.44 -3.81 16.27
C ARG A 46 -5.24 -3.25 15.51
N ARG A 47 -4.10 -3.05 16.19
CA ARG A 47 -2.85 -2.65 15.52
C ARG A 47 -2.37 -3.72 14.54
N ARG A 48 -2.54 -5.01 14.87
CA ARG A 48 -2.14 -6.12 14.00
C ARG A 48 -3.05 -6.22 12.78
N GLU A 49 -4.36 -6.10 12.97
CA GLU A 49 -5.32 -6.06 11.85
C GLU A 49 -4.98 -4.92 10.89
N LEU A 50 -4.69 -3.72 11.41
CA LEU A 50 -4.27 -2.58 10.58
C LEU A 50 -2.93 -2.85 9.86
N ALA A 51 -1.97 -3.51 10.52
CA ALA A 51 -0.71 -3.89 9.90
C ALA A 51 -0.91 -4.89 8.75
N GLU A 52 -1.81 -5.86 8.92
CA GLU A 52 -2.18 -6.83 7.90
C GLU A 52 -2.87 -6.14 6.70
N ASP A 53 -3.78 -5.19 6.95
CA ASP A 53 -4.44 -4.41 5.89
C ASP A 53 -3.42 -3.59 5.08
N ILE A 54 -2.45 -2.95 5.74
CA ILE A 54 -1.38 -2.19 5.07
C ILE A 54 -0.44 -3.13 4.31
N ALA A 55 -0.13 -4.31 4.85
CA ALA A 55 0.69 -5.30 4.15
C ALA A 55 0.04 -5.73 2.84
N HIS A 56 -1.27 -6.02 2.86
CA HIS A 56 -2.01 -6.32 1.63
C HIS A 56 -1.95 -5.16 0.63
N LEU A 57 -2.07 -3.91 1.08
CA LEU A 57 -1.97 -2.74 0.20
C LEU A 57 -0.60 -2.68 -0.50
N VAL A 58 0.49 -2.91 0.23
CA VAL A 58 1.84 -2.96 -0.34
C VAL A 58 2.04 -4.17 -1.27
N ASP A 59 1.47 -5.31 -0.95
CA ASP A 59 1.53 -6.51 -1.78
C ASP A 59 0.79 -6.32 -3.11
N TYR A 60 -0.39 -5.71 -3.10
CA TYR A 60 -1.13 -5.38 -4.32
C TYR A 60 -0.41 -4.32 -5.16
N LEU A 61 0.29 -3.37 -4.54
CA LEU A 61 1.13 -2.41 -5.25
C LEU A 61 2.30 -3.13 -5.94
N ALA A 62 2.99 -4.02 -5.24
CA ALA A 62 4.07 -4.82 -5.80
C ALA A 62 3.58 -5.74 -6.93
N ALA A 63 2.41 -6.36 -6.76
CA ALA A 63 1.79 -7.20 -7.78
C ALA A 63 1.47 -6.39 -9.05
N ALA A 64 0.87 -5.20 -8.91
CA ALA A 64 0.59 -4.31 -10.04
C ALA A 64 1.87 -3.89 -10.78
N LEU A 65 2.95 -3.61 -10.05
CA LEU A 65 4.26 -3.34 -10.63
C LEU A 65 4.85 -4.56 -11.34
N TYR A 66 4.62 -5.77 -10.81
CA TYR A 66 5.11 -7.00 -11.41
C TYR A 66 4.37 -7.37 -12.69
N THR A 67 3.06 -7.14 -12.74
CA THR A 67 2.20 -7.48 -13.87
C THR A 67 2.03 -6.35 -14.88
N ASP A 68 2.49 -5.14 -14.54
CA ASP A 68 2.19 -3.89 -15.27
C ASP A 68 0.68 -3.64 -15.41
N ASP A 69 -0.07 -3.98 -14.35
CA ASP A 69 -1.53 -3.89 -14.32
C ASP A 69 -1.98 -2.97 -13.18
N ALA A 70 -2.34 -1.73 -13.53
CA ALA A 70 -2.82 -0.73 -12.58
C ALA A 70 -4.21 -1.06 -12.02
N GLU A 71 -5.03 -1.82 -12.75
CA GLU A 71 -6.38 -2.19 -12.29
C GLU A 71 -6.31 -3.16 -11.11
N LEU A 72 -5.24 -3.95 -11.00
CA LEU A 72 -5.01 -4.85 -9.87
C LEU A 72 -4.91 -4.10 -8.55
N PHE A 73 -4.13 -3.01 -8.51
CA PHE A 73 -3.98 -2.20 -7.29
C PHE A 73 -5.21 -1.32 -7.03
N THR A 74 -5.64 -0.55 -8.03
CA THR A 74 -6.78 0.37 -7.88
C THR A 74 -8.08 -0.37 -7.61
N GLY A 75 -8.28 -1.53 -8.24
CA GLY A 75 -9.40 -2.43 -7.97
C GLY A 75 -9.41 -2.95 -6.54
N TYR A 76 -8.25 -3.32 -5.98
CA TYR A 76 -8.13 -3.70 -4.58
C TYR A 76 -8.47 -2.54 -3.63
N VAL A 77 -7.95 -1.33 -3.89
CA VAL A 77 -8.25 -0.14 -3.07
C VAL A 77 -9.75 0.16 -3.08
N LEU A 78 -10.38 0.16 -4.25
CA LEU A 78 -11.82 0.40 -4.39
C LEU A 78 -12.66 -0.70 -3.74
N TRP A 79 -12.26 -1.96 -3.89
CA TRP A 79 -12.92 -3.08 -3.24
C TRP A 79 -12.84 -2.96 -1.71
N THR A 80 -11.65 -2.65 -1.17
CA THR A 80 -11.43 -2.46 0.27
C THR A 80 -12.28 -1.30 0.82
N ALA A 81 -12.32 -0.17 0.11
CA ALA A 81 -13.19 0.95 0.47
C ALA A 81 -14.68 0.54 0.47
N GLY A 82 -15.12 -0.24 -0.53
CA GLY A 82 -16.47 -0.77 -0.60
C GLY A 82 -16.80 -1.74 0.55
N VAL A 83 -15.85 -2.59 0.95
CA VAL A 83 -16.00 -3.50 2.10
C VAL A 83 -16.16 -2.72 3.40
N PHE A 84 -15.35 -1.69 3.63
CA PHE A 84 -15.49 -0.85 4.83
C PHE A 84 -16.83 -0.11 4.86
N ALA A 85 -17.23 0.49 3.73
CA ALA A 85 -18.52 1.17 3.61
C ALA A 85 -19.71 0.22 3.88
N ALA A 86 -19.65 -1.02 3.40
CA ALA A 86 -20.70 -2.03 3.64
C ALA A 86 -20.77 -2.49 5.10
N ARG A 87 -19.70 -2.33 5.88
CA ARG A 87 -19.60 -2.74 7.29
C ARG A 87 -19.90 -1.60 8.28
N ASP A 88 -20.26 -0.41 7.80
CA ASP A 88 -20.34 0.82 8.61
C ASP A 88 -19.03 1.08 9.38
N ALA A 89 -17.92 0.60 8.80
CA ALA A 89 -16.59 0.70 9.38
C ALA A 89 -15.90 1.97 8.87
N ASP A 90 -15.10 2.57 9.75
CA ASP A 90 -14.41 3.81 9.45
C ASP A 90 -13.23 3.59 8.48
N ALA A 91 -13.43 3.94 7.20
CA ALA A 91 -12.43 3.89 6.15
C ALA A 91 -11.53 5.14 6.06
N HIS A 92 -11.63 6.10 7.00
CA HIS A 92 -10.94 7.40 6.89
C HIS A 92 -9.42 7.26 6.93
N HIS A 93 -8.90 6.11 7.37
CA HIS A 93 -7.48 5.81 7.37
C HIS A 93 -6.92 5.50 5.97
N LEU A 94 -7.73 5.02 5.02
CA LEU A 94 -7.24 4.56 3.71
C LEU A 94 -6.61 5.68 2.87
N PRO A 95 -7.22 6.87 2.71
CA PRO A 95 -6.55 8.00 2.04
C PRO A 95 -5.25 8.41 2.74
N THR A 96 -5.26 8.47 4.08
CA THR A 96 -4.07 8.82 4.85
C THR A 96 -2.95 7.77 4.69
N ALA A 97 -3.31 6.49 4.59
CA ALA A 97 -2.36 5.41 4.36
C ALA A 97 -1.70 5.52 2.98
N LEU A 98 -2.49 5.81 1.94
CA LEU A 98 -2.00 6.06 0.58
C LEU A 98 -1.07 7.28 0.53
N ASP A 99 -1.43 8.38 1.17
CA ASP A 99 -0.60 9.59 1.25
C ASP A 99 0.75 9.33 1.95
N VAL A 100 0.73 8.55 3.04
CA VAL A 100 1.98 8.19 3.73
C VAL A 100 2.83 7.28 2.84
N LEU A 101 2.19 6.31 2.17
CA LEU A 101 2.89 5.39 1.27
C LEU A 101 3.54 6.14 0.10
N ASP A 102 2.84 7.07 -0.56
CA ASP A 102 3.42 7.90 -1.65
C ASP A 102 4.71 8.59 -1.21
N GLY A 103 4.68 9.18 0.00
CA GLY A 103 5.85 9.83 0.59
C GLY A 103 7.03 8.89 0.87
N GLN A 104 6.83 7.58 0.95
CA GLN A 104 7.88 6.58 1.16
C GLN A 104 8.44 5.98 -0.14
N LEU A 105 7.78 6.18 -1.28
CA LEU A 105 8.16 5.54 -2.54
C LEU A 105 9.36 6.20 -3.23
N GLY A 106 9.75 7.41 -2.84
CA GLY A 106 10.98 8.07 -3.31
C GLY A 106 11.08 8.13 -4.85
N ASP A 107 12.17 7.60 -5.40
CA ASP A 107 12.48 7.57 -6.84
C ASP A 107 11.78 6.40 -7.59
N CYS A 108 10.59 5.99 -7.16
CA CYS A 108 9.75 4.99 -7.83
C CYS A 108 8.53 5.65 -8.50
N PRO A 109 8.71 6.41 -9.60
CA PRO A 109 7.63 7.16 -10.24
C PRO A 109 6.49 6.29 -10.77
N ARG A 110 6.71 5.02 -11.17
CA ARG A 110 5.60 4.14 -11.58
C ARG A 110 4.76 3.71 -10.39
N ALA A 111 5.39 3.33 -9.28
CA ALA A 111 4.70 2.98 -8.05
C ALA A 111 3.84 4.14 -7.55
N ARG A 112 4.37 5.37 -7.59
CA ARG A 112 3.65 6.58 -7.18
C ARG A 112 2.43 6.87 -8.06
N ARG A 113 2.56 6.73 -9.39
CA ARG A 113 1.42 6.85 -10.32
C ARG A 113 0.29 5.85 -10.08
N LEU A 114 0.55 4.73 -9.41
CA LEU A 114 -0.50 3.77 -9.05
C LEU A 114 -1.32 4.23 -7.83
N LEU A 115 -0.81 5.19 -7.06
CA LEU A 115 -1.48 5.75 -5.87
C LEU A 115 -2.32 7.00 -6.18
N ASP A 116 -2.12 7.62 -7.35
CA ASP A 116 -2.85 8.80 -7.86
C ASP A 116 -4.26 8.45 -8.36
#